data_AF-A0A2N6VJC6-F1
#
_entry.id   AF-A0A2N6VJC6-F1
#
_cell.length_a   1.000
_cell.length_b   1.000
_cell.length_c   1.000
_cell.angle_alpha   90.00
_cell.angle_beta   90.00
_cell.angle_gamma   90.00
#
_symmetry.space_group_name_H-M   'P 1'
#
loop_
_entity.id
_entity.type
_entity.pdbx_description
1 polymer ?
#
loop_
_entity_poly.entity_id
_entity_poly.type
_entity_poly.pdbx_seq_one_letter_code
_entity_poly.pdbx_strand_id
1 'polypeptide(L)'
;QVCTEIMFATDLSGVDSHGISMLPLYWQEISDGTLNEKAEQRLVHQFGAVSVFDADHGFGHPVSVRAMDAAIEAAEKFGVGIGSVRNANHFGAAGQYVLRAARRGMVGIATCSTRSAMQKPTGAKHALMGTNPIAFAHPVKDEEPIFVDMATTVVPGNKVKVYA
;
A
#
# COMPACT_ATOMS: atom_id res chain seq x y z
N GLN A 1 7.04 8.69 11.78
CA GLN A 1 7.48 7.36 12.26
C GLN A 1 6.99 6.23 11.35
N VAL A 2 5.69 5.97 11.22
CA VAL A 2 5.16 4.85 10.41
C VAL A 2 5.67 4.84 8.95
N CYS A 3 5.73 6.00 8.27
CA CYS A 3 6.30 6.06 6.91
C CYS A 3 7.74 5.52 6.86
N THR A 4 8.57 5.92 7.82
CA THR A 4 9.97 5.48 7.94
C THR A 4 10.07 3.98 8.17
N GLU A 5 9.24 3.43 9.06
CA GLU A 5 9.21 1.99 9.35
C GLU A 5 8.85 1.17 8.10
N ILE A 6 7.83 1.59 7.35
CA ILE A 6 7.42 0.90 6.12
C ILE A 6 8.50 1.03 5.03
N MET A 7 9.07 2.22 4.82
CA MET A 7 10.15 2.42 3.84
C MET A 7 11.37 1.58 4.17
N PHE A 8 11.77 1.55 5.45
CA PHE A 8 12.91 0.76 5.91
C PHE A 8 12.67 -0.75 5.72
N ALA A 9 11.49 -1.26 6.09
CA ALA A 9 11.15 -2.67 5.86
C ALA A 9 11.07 -3.01 4.36
N THR A 10 10.67 -2.06 3.53
CA THR A 10 10.64 -2.18 2.07
C THR A 10 12.05 -2.33 1.50
N ASP A 11 13.00 -1.49 1.94
CA ASP A 11 14.42 -1.61 1.56
C ASP A 11 15.02 -2.95 2.02
N LEU A 12 14.74 -3.39 3.25
CA LEU A 12 15.17 -4.71 3.74
C LEU A 12 14.61 -5.88 2.93
N SER A 13 13.47 -5.69 2.26
CA SER A 13 12.85 -6.69 1.39
C SER A 13 13.41 -6.68 -0.05
N GLY A 14 14.40 -5.82 -0.34
CA GLY A 14 15.01 -5.70 -1.67
C GLY A 14 14.12 -4.98 -2.69
N VAL A 15 13.14 -4.19 -2.23
CA VAL A 15 12.25 -3.40 -3.09
C VAL A 15 12.69 -1.94 -3.08
N ASP A 16 13.94 -1.70 -3.51
CA ASP A 16 14.63 -0.40 -3.43
C ASP A 16 13.87 0.75 -4.10
N SER A 17 12.98 0.43 -5.05
CA SER A 17 12.14 1.39 -5.79
C SER A 17 10.99 2.01 -4.99
N HIS A 18 10.72 1.53 -3.77
CA HIS A 18 9.59 1.98 -2.93
C HIS A 18 9.98 2.25 -1.46
N GLY A 19 11.26 2.13 -1.10
CA GLY A 19 11.78 2.48 0.22
C GLY A 19 12.31 3.91 0.27
N ILE A 20 13.53 4.12 0.79
CA ILE A 20 14.11 5.46 1.00
C ILE A 20 14.27 6.27 -0.29
N SER A 21 14.39 5.61 -1.44
CA SER A 21 14.48 6.25 -2.76
C SER A 21 13.27 7.13 -3.11
N MET A 22 12.15 6.97 -2.39
CA MET A 22 10.94 7.77 -2.57
C MET A 22 10.98 9.14 -1.90
N LEU A 23 11.94 9.40 -0.99
CA LEU A 23 12.01 10.67 -0.25
C LEU A 23 12.02 11.93 -1.15
N PRO A 24 12.78 11.98 -2.26
CA PRO A 24 12.75 13.14 -3.15
C PRO A 24 11.37 13.41 -3.76
N LEU A 25 10.64 12.34 -4.14
CA LEU A 25 9.28 12.48 -4.65
C LEU A 25 8.35 13.05 -3.57
N TYR A 26 8.40 12.51 -2.36
CA TYR A 26 7.54 12.99 -1.28
C TYR A 26 7.83 14.44 -0.92
N TRP A 27 9.10 14.84 -0.90
CA TRP A 27 9.49 16.23 -0.69
C TRP A 27 8.91 17.16 -1.76
N GLN A 28 8.95 16.72 -3.02
CA GLN A 28 8.35 17.46 -4.12
C GLN A 28 6.82 17.53 -3.96
N GLU A 29 6.13 16.43 -3.68
CA GLU A 29 4.67 16.42 -3.53
C GLU A 29 4.19 17.31 -2.37
N ILE A 30 4.97 17.38 -1.28
CA ILE A 30 4.74 18.31 -0.16
C ILE A 30 4.93 19.75 -0.64
N SER A 31 6.04 20.04 -1.33
CA SER A 31 6.36 21.38 -1.82
C SER A 31 5.30 21.89 -2.82
N ASP A 32 4.77 21.00 -3.64
CA ASP A 32 3.72 21.27 -4.64
C ASP A 32 2.31 21.29 -4.01
N GLY A 33 2.16 21.00 -2.72
CA GLY A 33 0.88 20.98 -2.01
C GLY A 33 -0.05 19.83 -2.38
N THR A 34 0.47 18.80 -3.06
CA THR A 34 -0.30 17.61 -3.48
C THR A 34 -0.28 16.49 -2.43
N LEU A 35 0.61 16.60 -1.45
CA LEU A 35 0.67 15.79 -0.24
C LEU A 35 0.52 16.69 0.99
N ASN A 36 -0.48 16.40 1.82
CA ASN A 36 -0.71 17.09 3.08
C ASN A 36 0.14 16.45 4.19
N GLU A 37 1.25 17.10 4.55
CA GLU A 37 2.16 16.62 5.61
C GLU A 37 1.53 16.66 7.02
N LYS A 38 0.48 17.47 7.21
CA LYS A 38 -0.25 17.64 8.47
C LYS A 38 -1.61 16.94 8.46
N ALA A 39 -1.79 15.99 7.55
CA ALA A 39 -3.04 15.28 7.35
C ALA A 39 -3.53 14.56 8.61
N GLU A 40 -4.83 14.70 8.89
CA GLU A 40 -5.50 13.99 9.98
C GLU A 40 -6.37 12.87 9.43
N GLN A 41 -5.98 11.63 9.74
CA GLN A 41 -6.70 10.44 9.28
C GLN A 41 -8.01 10.24 10.04
N ARG A 42 -9.10 10.04 9.32
CA ARG A 42 -10.43 9.86 9.90
C ARG A 42 -11.00 8.49 9.55
N LEU A 43 -11.58 7.82 10.55
CA LEU A 43 -12.49 6.72 10.31
C LEU A 43 -13.84 7.32 9.90
N VAL A 44 -14.22 7.16 8.65
CA VAL A 44 -15.44 7.79 8.09
C VAL A 44 -16.63 6.85 8.08
N HIS A 45 -16.39 5.53 8.13
CA HIS A 45 -17.45 4.54 8.23
C HIS A 45 -16.92 3.26 8.88
N GLN A 46 -17.74 2.64 9.71
CA GLN A 46 -17.47 1.32 10.29
C GLN A 46 -18.78 0.56 10.48
N PHE A 47 -18.84 -0.67 9.97
CA PHE A 47 -19.97 -1.56 10.16
C PHE A 47 -19.51 -3.02 10.10
N GLY A 48 -19.72 -3.76 11.20
CA GLY A 48 -19.31 -5.15 11.30
C GLY A 48 -17.83 -5.33 10.99
N ALA A 49 -17.54 -6.16 9.98
CA ALA A 49 -16.20 -6.48 9.51
C ALA A 49 -15.54 -5.41 8.60
N VAL A 50 -16.22 -4.29 8.32
CA VAL A 50 -15.78 -3.31 7.31
C VAL A 50 -15.49 -1.95 7.95
N SER A 51 -14.41 -1.33 7.50
CA SER A 51 -14.01 0.03 7.88
C SER A 51 -13.56 0.84 6.65
N VAL A 52 -13.83 2.14 6.68
CA VAL A 52 -13.42 3.10 5.64
C VAL A 52 -12.68 4.25 6.30
N PHE A 53 -11.47 4.52 5.82
CA PHE A 53 -10.61 5.60 6.30
C PHE A 53 -10.44 6.66 5.21
N ASP A 54 -10.41 7.92 5.65
CA ASP A 54 -10.03 9.07 4.84
C ASP A 54 -8.66 9.56 5.29
N ALA A 55 -7.73 9.69 4.35
CA ALA A 55 -6.35 10.04 4.66
C ALA A 55 -6.06 11.55 4.57
N ASP A 56 -7.05 12.38 4.26
CA ASP A 56 -6.91 13.84 4.21
C ASP A 56 -5.74 14.33 3.31
N HIS A 57 -5.60 13.70 2.14
CA HIS A 57 -4.48 13.89 1.21
C HIS A 57 -3.09 13.63 1.82
N GLY A 58 -3.01 12.91 2.94
CA GLY A 58 -1.76 12.55 3.58
C GLY A 58 -1.03 11.38 2.94
N PHE A 59 0.10 11.02 3.54
CA PHE A 59 0.83 9.80 3.21
C PHE A 59 -0.07 8.56 3.27
N GLY A 60 0.06 7.67 2.28
CA GLY A 60 -0.68 6.40 2.27
C GLY A 60 -0.22 5.41 3.34
N HIS A 61 1.04 5.47 3.77
CA HIS A 61 1.61 4.52 4.73
C HIS A 61 0.86 4.43 6.06
N PRO A 62 0.71 5.52 6.83
CA PRO A 62 0.13 5.44 8.17
C PRO A 62 -1.35 5.05 8.15
N VAL A 63 -2.12 5.54 7.18
CA VAL A 63 -3.54 5.20 7.06
C VAL A 63 -3.76 3.75 6.60
N SER A 64 -2.85 3.22 5.76
CA SER A 64 -2.94 1.84 5.27
C SER A 64 -2.51 0.83 6.34
N VAL A 65 -1.55 1.19 7.20
CA VAL A 65 -1.25 0.44 8.42
C VAL A 65 -2.49 0.39 9.31
N ARG A 66 -3.11 1.55 9.60
CA ARG A 66 -4.32 1.63 10.42
C ARG A 66 -5.48 0.83 9.83
N ALA A 67 -5.66 0.86 8.51
CA ALA A 67 -6.71 0.10 7.83
C ALA A 67 -6.48 -1.41 7.88
N MET A 68 -5.24 -1.86 7.71
CA MET A 68 -4.89 -3.28 7.84
C MET A 68 -5.04 -3.76 9.29
N ASP A 69 -4.60 -2.97 10.26
CA ASP A 69 -4.74 -3.33 11.68
C ASP A 69 -6.22 -3.44 12.08
N ALA A 70 -7.07 -2.51 11.63
CA ALA A 70 -8.52 -2.60 11.83
C ALA A 70 -9.14 -3.82 11.12
N ALA A 71 -8.63 -4.21 9.95
CA ALA A 71 -9.07 -5.42 9.25
C ALA A 71 -8.66 -6.69 10.02
N ILE A 72 -7.46 -6.73 10.60
CA ILE A 72 -6.99 -7.82 11.46
C ILE A 72 -7.89 -7.94 12.69
N GLU A 73 -8.15 -6.85 13.41
CA GLU A 73 -9.04 -6.82 14.58
C GLU A 73 -10.47 -7.29 14.24
N ALA A 74 -11.00 -6.85 13.09
CA ALA A 74 -12.28 -7.31 12.60
C ALA A 74 -12.28 -8.80 12.26
N ALA A 75 -11.21 -9.31 11.64
CA ALA A 75 -11.08 -10.72 11.29
C ALA A 75 -11.02 -11.62 12.53
N GLU A 76 -10.36 -11.19 13.62
CA GLU A 76 -10.37 -11.92 14.90
C GLU A 76 -11.80 -12.11 15.45
N LYS A 77 -12.66 -11.11 15.25
CA LYS A 77 -14.02 -11.11 15.79
C LYS A 77 -15.05 -11.75 14.87
N PHE A 78 -14.92 -11.54 13.56
CA PHE A 78 -15.96 -11.86 12.57
C PHE A 78 -15.51 -12.92 11.54
N GLY A 79 -14.27 -13.40 11.60
CA GLY A 79 -13.68 -14.33 10.64
C GLY A 79 -13.19 -13.68 9.34
N VAL A 80 -13.52 -12.41 9.10
CA VAL A 80 -13.04 -11.59 7.99
C VAL A 80 -12.97 -10.13 8.43
N GLY A 81 -12.09 -9.36 7.81
CA GLY A 81 -12.03 -7.92 7.99
C GLY A 81 -11.62 -7.22 6.71
N ILE A 82 -12.20 -6.06 6.46
CA ILE A 82 -11.94 -5.24 5.27
C ILE A 82 -11.71 -3.80 5.72
N GLY A 83 -10.51 -3.29 5.45
CA GLY A 83 -10.17 -1.89 5.59
C GLY A 83 -10.01 -1.25 4.22
N SER A 84 -10.70 -0.16 3.96
CA SER A 84 -10.54 0.63 2.74
C SER A 84 -10.04 2.02 3.07
N VAL A 85 -9.22 2.58 2.18
CA VAL A 85 -8.63 3.91 2.33
C VAL A 85 -9.01 4.73 1.11
N ARG A 86 -9.48 5.96 1.34
CA ARG A 86 -9.68 6.97 0.30
C ARG A 86 -8.85 8.21 0.61
N ASN A 87 -8.72 9.06 -0.41
CA ASN A 87 -8.08 10.36 -0.30
C ASN A 87 -6.62 10.30 0.19
N ALA A 88 -5.88 9.27 -0.22
CA ALA A 88 -4.49 9.06 0.16
C ALA A 88 -3.51 9.37 -0.99
N ASN A 89 -2.25 9.62 -0.61
CA ASN A 89 -1.10 9.59 -1.50
C ASN A 89 -0.43 8.20 -1.51
N HIS A 90 0.72 8.09 -2.15
CA HIS A 90 1.48 6.86 -2.29
C HIS A 90 1.74 6.14 -0.94
N PHE A 91 1.69 4.81 -0.97
CA PHE A 91 1.80 3.95 0.23
C PHE A 91 3.01 3.00 0.21
N GLY A 92 3.96 3.16 -0.72
CA GLY A 92 5.12 2.27 -0.80
C GLY A 92 4.77 0.86 -1.31
N ALA A 93 5.48 -0.15 -0.81
CA ALA A 93 5.29 -1.55 -1.20
C ALA A 93 4.08 -2.19 -0.52
N ALA A 94 3.18 -2.79 -1.31
CA ALA A 94 1.92 -3.35 -0.82
C ALA A 94 2.13 -4.57 0.10
N GLY A 95 3.24 -5.30 -0.11
CA GLY A 95 3.66 -6.46 0.66
C GLY A 95 3.79 -6.18 2.16
N GLN A 96 4.24 -4.97 2.53
CA GLN A 96 4.46 -4.62 3.93
C GLN A 96 3.18 -4.59 4.76
N TYR A 97 2.02 -4.35 4.12
CA TYR A 97 0.73 -4.36 4.81
C TYR A 97 0.23 -5.79 5.02
N VAL A 98 0.26 -6.64 3.98
CA VAL A 98 -0.23 -8.02 4.09
C VAL A 98 0.61 -8.87 5.04
N LEU A 99 1.91 -8.58 5.17
CA LEU A 99 2.78 -9.21 6.16
C LEU A 99 2.34 -8.95 7.60
N ARG A 100 1.65 -7.82 7.88
CA ARG A 100 1.08 -7.56 9.22
C ARG A 100 0.00 -8.58 9.56
N ALA A 101 -0.88 -8.89 8.60
CA ALA A 101 -1.92 -9.91 8.79
C ALA A 101 -1.30 -11.31 8.92
N ALA A 102 -0.34 -11.66 8.07
CA ALA A 102 0.30 -12.97 8.12
C ALA A 102 1.08 -13.22 9.42
N ARG A 103 1.78 -12.20 9.95
CA ARG A 103 2.44 -12.30 11.27
C ARG A 103 1.46 -12.44 12.44
N ARG A 104 0.17 -12.17 12.21
CA ARG A 104 -0.93 -12.39 13.16
C ARG A 104 -1.69 -13.69 12.89
N GLY A 105 -1.14 -14.58 12.05
CA GLY A 105 -1.75 -15.87 11.75
C GLY A 105 -2.93 -15.79 10.78
N MET A 106 -3.02 -14.73 9.97
CA MET A 106 -4.13 -14.49 9.03
C MET A 106 -3.67 -14.35 7.60
N VAL A 107 -4.52 -14.73 6.65
CA VAL A 107 -4.30 -14.38 5.24
C VAL A 107 -4.51 -12.87 5.05
N GLY A 108 -3.56 -12.22 4.38
CA GLY A 108 -3.62 -10.79 4.04
C GLY A 108 -3.73 -10.58 2.53
N ILE A 109 -4.58 -9.64 2.11
CA ILE A 109 -4.66 -9.16 0.72
C ILE A 109 -4.63 -7.63 0.75
N ALA A 110 -3.85 -7.02 -0.14
CA ALA A 110 -3.84 -5.58 -0.35
C ALA A 110 -3.81 -5.26 -1.84
N THR A 111 -4.57 -4.24 -2.23
CA THR A 111 -4.55 -3.68 -3.59
C THR A 111 -4.62 -2.16 -3.49
N CYS A 112 -4.11 -1.45 -4.50
CA CYS A 112 -4.34 -0.02 -4.61
C CYS A 112 -4.37 0.43 -6.07
N SER A 113 -5.01 1.57 -6.30
CA SER A 113 -4.92 2.28 -7.58
C SER A 113 -3.72 3.24 -7.56
N THR A 114 -3.05 3.41 -8.68
CA THR A 114 -2.01 4.44 -8.85
C THR A 114 -2.51 5.57 -9.74
N ARG A 115 -2.05 6.81 -9.50
CA ARG A 115 -2.54 8.02 -10.20
C ARG A 115 -2.08 8.10 -11.65
N SER A 116 -0.87 7.61 -11.95
CA SER A 116 -0.26 7.75 -13.27
C SER A 116 -0.80 6.69 -14.23
N ALA A 117 -1.29 7.13 -15.40
CA ALA A 117 -1.65 6.24 -16.49
C ALA A 117 -0.38 5.67 -17.16
N MET A 118 -0.03 4.43 -16.81
CA MET A 118 1.20 3.77 -17.27
C MET A 118 0.93 2.50 -18.08
N GLN A 119 -0.16 1.80 -17.78
CA GLN A 119 -0.54 0.55 -18.42
C GLN A 119 -1.58 0.81 -19.53
N LYS A 120 -1.33 0.21 -20.69
CA LYS A 120 -2.31 0.13 -21.78
C LYS A 120 -3.19 -1.09 -21.57
N PRO A 121 -4.53 -0.94 -21.58
CA PRO A 121 -5.41 -2.10 -21.74
C PRO A 121 -5.06 -2.89 -23.00
N THR A 122 -5.34 -4.19 -23.02
CA THR A 122 -5.06 -5.05 -24.17
C THR A 122 -5.75 -4.50 -25.43
N GLY A 123 -4.96 -4.26 -26.48
CA GLY A 123 -5.46 -3.69 -27.75
C GLY A 123 -5.63 -2.17 -27.77
N ALA A 124 -5.40 -1.46 -26.66
CA ALA A 124 -5.50 -0.01 -26.62
C ALA A 124 -4.21 0.69 -27.12
N LYS A 125 -4.39 1.89 -27.69
CA LYS A 125 -3.28 2.74 -28.17
C LYS A 125 -2.66 3.59 -27.06
N HIS A 126 -3.47 3.98 -26.06
CA HIS A 126 -3.10 4.91 -25.00
C HIS A 126 -3.08 4.21 -23.63
N ALA A 127 -2.23 4.70 -22.73
CA ALA A 127 -2.21 4.26 -21.35
C ALA A 127 -3.45 4.80 -20.63
N LEU A 128 -4.04 3.98 -19.76
CA LEU A 128 -5.25 4.31 -19.00
C LEU A 128 -5.15 3.87 -17.55
N MET A 129 -4.57 2.69 -17.32
CA MET A 129 -4.47 2.11 -15.99
C MET A 129 -3.12 2.43 -15.36
N GLY A 130 -3.08 2.38 -14.04
CA GLY A 130 -1.84 2.41 -13.29
C GLY A 130 -1.13 1.06 -13.24
N THR A 131 -0.04 0.96 -12.47
CA THR A 131 0.64 -0.33 -12.19
C THR A 131 -0.09 -1.17 -11.13
N ASN A 132 -1.10 -0.58 -10.49
CA ASN A 132 -2.13 -1.15 -9.61
C ASN A 132 -1.72 -2.46 -8.92
N PRO A 133 -0.87 -2.42 -7.88
CA PRO A 133 -0.29 -3.62 -7.30
C PRO A 133 -1.33 -4.52 -6.62
N ILE A 134 -0.99 -5.80 -6.57
CA ILE A 134 -1.69 -6.83 -5.79
C ILE A 134 -0.65 -7.48 -4.89
N ALA A 135 -0.92 -7.46 -3.59
CA ALA A 135 -0.15 -8.20 -2.59
C ALA A 135 -1.01 -9.22 -1.86
N PHE A 136 -0.39 -10.35 -1.53
CA PHE A 136 -0.97 -11.47 -0.80
C PHE A 136 0.05 -12.01 0.18
N ALA A 137 -0.37 -12.39 1.39
CA ALA A 137 0.47 -13.12 2.33
C ALA A 137 -0.31 -14.22 3.04
N HIS A 138 0.36 -15.35 3.28
CA HIS A 138 -0.17 -16.47 4.04
C HIS A 138 0.78 -16.84 5.19
N PRO A 139 0.25 -17.03 6.41
CA PRO A 139 1.07 -17.47 7.54
C PRO A 139 1.59 -18.88 7.33
N VAL A 140 2.83 -19.15 7.72
CA VAL A 140 3.39 -20.49 7.78
C VAL A 140 3.69 -20.81 9.24
N LYS A 141 3.35 -22.01 9.68
CA LYS A 141 3.57 -22.41 11.07
C LYS A 141 5.06 -22.46 11.38
N ASP A 142 5.48 -21.77 12.43
CA ASP A 142 6.87 -21.74 12.93
C ASP A 142 7.91 -21.21 11.92
N GLU A 143 7.47 -20.51 10.87
CA GLU A 143 8.31 -19.97 9.78
C GLU A 143 7.87 -18.55 9.37
N GLU A 144 8.69 -17.88 8.55
CA GLU A 144 8.30 -16.60 7.94
C GLU A 144 7.12 -16.79 6.97
N PRO A 145 6.20 -15.80 6.88
CA PRO A 145 5.11 -15.85 5.92
C PRO A 145 5.61 -15.98 4.48
N ILE A 146 4.88 -16.78 3.69
CA ILE A 146 4.97 -16.66 2.23
C ILE A 146 4.17 -15.44 1.80
N PHE A 147 4.74 -14.62 0.91
CA PHE A 147 4.03 -13.48 0.35
C PHE A 147 4.40 -13.25 -1.10
N VAL A 148 3.48 -12.61 -1.81
CA VAL A 148 3.64 -12.10 -3.17
C VAL A 148 3.31 -10.62 -3.12
N ASP A 149 4.16 -9.80 -3.71
CA ASP A 149 3.92 -8.37 -3.93
C ASP A 149 4.31 -8.05 -5.37
N MET A 150 3.32 -7.73 -6.20
CA MET A 150 3.53 -7.53 -7.63
C MET A 150 2.73 -6.35 -8.17
N ALA A 151 3.33 -5.65 -9.14
CA ALA A 151 2.57 -4.79 -10.05
C ALA A 151 1.72 -5.65 -11.01
N THR A 152 0.65 -5.08 -11.57
CA THR A 152 -0.11 -5.71 -12.66
C THR A 152 0.50 -5.47 -14.05
N THR A 153 1.59 -4.71 -14.11
CA THR A 153 2.43 -4.57 -15.32
C THR A 153 3.59 -5.56 -15.28
N VAL A 154 4.19 -5.83 -16.45
CA VAL A 154 5.36 -6.73 -16.58
C VAL A 154 6.54 -6.25 -15.72
N VAL A 155 6.74 -4.94 -15.62
CA VAL A 155 7.78 -4.29 -14.81
C VAL A 155 7.15 -3.06 -14.15
N PRO A 156 7.47 -2.73 -12.88
CA PRO A 156 7.00 -1.50 -12.24
C PRO A 156 7.63 -0.26 -12.87
N GLY A 157 6.89 0.85 -12.95
CA GLY A 157 7.34 2.09 -13.60
C GLY A 157 8.64 2.66 -13.01
N ASN A 158 8.82 2.58 -11.69
CA ASN A 158 10.04 3.05 -11.03
C ASN A 158 11.28 2.25 -11.43
N LYS A 159 11.15 0.96 -11.77
CA LYS A 159 12.29 0.18 -12.25
C LYS A 159 12.75 0.66 -13.63
N VAL A 160 11.84 1.09 -14.50
CA VAL A 160 12.21 1.71 -15.78
C VAL A 160 12.96 3.03 -15.55
N LYS A 161 12.53 3.86 -14.59
CA LYS A 161 13.22 5.12 -14.25
C LYS A 161 14.67 4.92 -13.79
N VAL A 162 14.98 3.81 -13.13
CA VAL A 162 16.35 3.50 -12.68
C VAL A 162 17.30 3.20 -13.85
N TYR A 163 16.78 2.73 -14.99
CA TYR A 163 17.58 2.41 -16.20
C TYR A 163 17.52 3.49 -17.30
N ALA A 164 16.84 4.61 -17.05
CA ALA A 164 16.72 5.74 -17.98
C ALA A 164 17.71 6.85 -17.64
#